data_AF-A0A1Q6RTI8-F1
#
_entry.id   AF-A0A1Q6RTI8-F1
#
_cell.length_a   1.000
_cell.length_b   1.000
_cell.length_c   1.000
_cell.angle_alpha   90.00
_cell.angle_beta   90.00
_cell.angle_gamma   90.00
#
_symmetry.space_group_name_H-M   'P 1'
#
loop_
_entity.id
_entity.type
_entity.pdbx_description
1 polymer ?
#
loop_
_entity_poly.entity_id
_entity_poly.type
_entity_poly.pdbx_seq_one_letter_code
_entity_poly.pdbx_strand_id
1 'polypeptide(L)'
;MYSDTSAWTNKDGTRRYKWKYQCGHYAKSKFGQCKKNAISAEWIEAEVIEYTKLLVRNQQFAEDIQSQIGQKVDVSEIDIEIQNYRKKLTKLERSKSNLEQDIDSIYDDDKNAERKRRDMNNRLNKIYEEIYSIEDQITDCEMRKASAEQNTLTKDNVYKMLLVFDKIFDKMNDADKRKLIESMILEVQLHPKETWEEGKNPIKEIKYAFPVSDEVMDALRENVASVETCVLLSKLGQ
;
A
#
# COMPACT_ATOMS: atom_id res chain seq x y z
N MET A 1 -8.95 -3.61 16.24
CA MET A 1 -9.05 -3.78 17.72
C MET A 1 -8.75 -2.45 18.41
N TYR A 2 -9.14 -2.29 19.68
CA TYR A 2 -8.74 -1.18 20.55
C TYR A 2 -7.54 -1.63 21.40
N SER A 3 -6.46 -0.86 21.39
CA SER A 3 -5.28 -1.10 22.23
C SER A 3 -5.49 -0.52 23.62
N ASP A 4 -5.25 -1.33 24.64
CA ASP A 4 -5.29 -0.92 26.05
C ASP A 4 -3.95 -1.24 26.73
N THR A 5 -3.55 -0.42 27.70
CA THR A 5 -2.26 -0.55 28.40
C THR A 5 -2.48 -0.64 29.90
N SER A 6 -2.00 -1.72 30.51
CA SER A 6 -1.90 -1.83 31.96
C SER A 6 -0.48 -1.45 32.39
N ALA A 7 -0.32 -0.52 33.32
CA ALA A 7 0.98 -0.13 33.86
C ALA A 7 1.04 -0.41 35.37
N TRP A 8 2.18 -0.92 35.85
CA TRP A 8 2.45 -1.10 37.28
C TRP A 8 3.91 -0.80 37.61
N THR A 9 4.20 -0.57 38.88
CA THR A 9 5.57 -0.34 39.38
C THR A 9 5.95 -1.48 40.29
N ASN A 10 7.08 -2.14 39.98
CA ASN A 10 7.63 -3.21 40.80
C ASN A 10 8.19 -2.65 42.12
N LYS A 11 8.46 -3.53 43.10
CA LYS A 11 9.04 -3.14 44.41
C LYS A 11 10.41 -2.47 44.31
N ASP A 12 11.15 -2.72 43.23
CA ASP A 12 12.45 -2.13 42.90
C ASP A 12 12.35 -0.74 42.24
N GLY A 13 11.13 -0.19 42.08
CA GLY A 13 10.89 1.09 41.41
C GLY A 13 10.81 1.00 39.89
N THR A 14 11.00 -0.17 39.28
CA THR A 14 10.91 -0.33 37.82
C THR A 14 9.45 -0.29 37.35
N ARG A 15 9.15 0.58 36.38
CA ARG A 15 7.81 0.68 35.77
C ARG A 15 7.69 -0.33 34.63
N ARG A 16 6.62 -1.13 34.66
CA ARG A 16 6.30 -2.16 33.67
C ARG A 16 4.98 -1.82 32.99
N TYR A 17 4.88 -2.26 31.74
CA TYR A 17 3.72 -2.06 30.88
C TYR A 17 3.32 -3.41 30.30
N LYS A 18 2.02 -3.67 30.18
CA LYS A 18 1.46 -4.80 29.44
C LYS A 18 0.38 -4.31 28.51
N TRP A 19 0.61 -4.52 27.22
CA TRP A 19 -0.30 -4.14 26.17
C TRP A 19 -1.31 -5.25 25.90
N LYS A 20 -2.55 -4.86 25.62
CA LYS A 20 -3.64 -5.79 25.30
C LYS A 20 -4.43 -5.24 24.13
N TYR A 21 -4.93 -6.14 23.30
CA TYR A 21 -5.91 -5.79 22.28
C TYR A 21 -7.29 -6.28 22.70
N GLN A 22 -8.31 -5.46 22.50
CA GLN A 22 -9.71 -5.81 22.79
C GLN A 22 -10.64 -5.34 21.68
N CYS A 23 -11.86 -5.86 21.60
CA CYS A 23 -12.82 -5.36 20.62
C CYS A 23 -13.20 -3.90 20.94
N GLY A 24 -13.21 -3.04 19.92
CA GLY A 24 -13.60 -1.63 20.07
C GLY A 24 -15.05 -1.45 20.53
N HIS A 25 -15.96 -2.34 20.12
CA HIS A 25 -17.34 -2.32 20.60
C HIS A 25 -17.44 -2.68 22.09
N TYR A 26 -16.62 -3.62 22.57
CA TYR A 26 -16.55 -3.96 24.00
C TYR A 26 -15.93 -2.80 24.81
N ALA A 27 -14.83 -2.23 24.33
CA ALA A 27 -14.14 -1.12 25.00
C ALA A 27 -15.04 0.12 25.20
N LYS A 28 -15.92 0.40 24.23
CA LYS A 28 -16.76 1.61 24.21
C LYS A 28 -18.13 1.43 24.88
N SER A 29 -18.61 0.20 25.05
CA SER A 29 -19.97 -0.05 25.52
C SER A 29 -20.01 -0.55 26.96
N LYS A 30 -20.65 0.20 27.86
CA LYS A 30 -20.92 -0.23 29.25
C LYS A 30 -21.89 -1.44 29.32
N PHE A 31 -22.67 -1.71 28.26
CA PHE A 31 -23.69 -2.78 28.17
C PHE A 31 -23.79 -3.41 26.76
N GLY A 32 -22.65 -3.73 26.13
CA GLY A 32 -22.59 -4.15 24.73
C GLY A 32 -22.87 -5.64 24.50
N GLN A 33 -23.10 -6.01 23.23
CA GLN A 33 -23.29 -7.41 22.79
C GLN A 33 -22.02 -8.27 22.89
N CYS A 34 -20.83 -7.66 22.89
CA CYS A 34 -19.56 -8.38 22.97
C CYS A 34 -19.26 -8.80 24.42
N LYS A 35 -18.83 -10.05 24.62
CA LYS A 35 -18.24 -10.50 25.88
C LYS A 35 -16.79 -9.97 26.03
N LYS A 36 -16.25 -10.03 27.26
CA LYS A 36 -14.86 -9.65 27.58
C LYS A 36 -13.88 -10.37 26.65
N ASN A 37 -13.17 -9.66 25.79
CA ASN A 37 -12.32 -10.26 24.74
C ASN A 37 -10.92 -9.66 24.60
N ALA A 38 -10.34 -9.22 25.71
CA ALA A 38 -8.95 -8.81 25.75
C ALA A 38 -8.00 -10.01 25.52
N ILE A 39 -7.04 -9.84 24.62
CA ILE A 39 -5.89 -10.73 24.35
C ILE A 39 -4.59 -9.98 24.64
N SER A 40 -3.54 -10.69 25.07
CA SER A 40 -2.21 -10.10 25.28
C SER A 40 -1.62 -9.68 23.94
N ALA A 41 -1.12 -8.44 23.83
CA ALA A 41 -0.47 -7.97 22.61
C ALA A 41 0.78 -8.79 22.30
N GLU A 42 1.61 -9.04 23.32
CA GLU A 42 2.83 -9.87 23.19
C GLU A 42 2.53 -11.27 22.64
N TRP A 43 1.41 -11.87 23.06
CA TRP A 43 1.04 -13.21 22.60
C TRP A 43 0.61 -13.16 21.13
N ILE A 44 -0.37 -12.31 20.79
CA ILE A 44 -0.88 -12.29 19.42
C ILE A 44 0.17 -11.80 18.42
N GLU A 45 1.00 -10.83 18.80
CA GLU A 45 2.09 -10.35 17.94
C GLU A 45 3.12 -11.46 17.69
N ALA A 46 3.48 -12.26 18.69
CA ALA A 46 4.37 -13.40 18.52
C ALA A 46 3.78 -14.46 17.57
N GLU A 47 2.51 -14.81 17.72
CA GLU A 47 1.82 -15.76 16.84
C GLU A 47 1.75 -15.27 15.40
N VAL A 48 1.47 -13.98 15.21
CA VAL A 48 1.46 -13.33 13.90
C VAL A 48 2.85 -13.37 13.24
N ILE A 49 3.90 -13.10 14.02
CA ILE A 49 5.29 -13.16 13.54
C ILE A 49 5.65 -14.58 13.11
N GLU A 50 5.37 -15.57 13.94
CA GLU A 50 5.66 -16.98 13.63
C GLU A 50 4.89 -17.46 12.39
N TYR A 51 3.60 -17.12 12.30
CA TYR A 51 2.79 -17.43 11.10
C TYR A 51 3.39 -16.79 9.85
N THR A 52 3.85 -15.55 9.95
CA THR A 52 4.49 -14.82 8.84
C THR A 52 5.85 -15.42 8.48
N LYS A 53 6.65 -15.88 9.46
CA LYS A 53 7.90 -16.62 9.20
C LYS A 53 7.63 -17.93 8.45
N LEU A 54 6.57 -18.66 8.80
CA LEU A 54 6.16 -19.87 8.08
C LEU A 54 5.74 -19.58 6.64
N LEU A 55 4.96 -18.53 6.42
CA LEU A 55 4.57 -18.07 5.09
C LEU A 55 5.78 -17.77 4.22
N VAL A 56 6.73 -16.97 4.72
CA VAL A 56 7.92 -16.57 3.97
C VAL A 56 8.85 -17.75 3.67
N ARG A 57 8.87 -18.79 4.53
CA ARG A 57 9.64 -20.01 4.30
C ARG A 57 8.98 -20.98 3.31
N ASN A 58 7.71 -20.77 2.95
CA ASN A 58 7.03 -21.59 1.97
C ASN A 58 7.67 -21.39 0.58
N GLN A 59 8.11 -22.49 -0.04
CA GLN A 59 8.82 -22.47 -1.31
C GLN A 59 7.95 -21.92 -2.46
N GLN A 60 6.68 -22.33 -2.52
CA GLN A 60 5.74 -21.84 -3.53
C GLN A 60 5.52 -20.34 -3.36
N PHE A 61 5.36 -19.86 -2.13
CA PHE A 61 5.24 -18.43 -1.85
C PHE A 61 6.49 -17.66 -2.27
N ALA A 62 7.69 -18.18 -1.99
CA ALA A 62 8.94 -17.54 -2.39
C ALA A 62 9.05 -17.44 -3.93
N GLU A 63 8.67 -18.49 -4.65
CA GLU A 63 8.62 -18.52 -6.12
C GLU A 63 7.57 -17.55 -6.68
N ASP A 64 6.38 -17.53 -6.11
CA ASP A 64 5.30 -16.61 -6.47
C ASP A 64 5.76 -15.15 -6.31
N ILE A 65 6.33 -14.79 -5.16
CA ILE A 65 6.87 -13.45 -4.91
C ILE A 65 8.03 -13.12 -5.85
N GLN A 66 8.93 -14.07 -6.09
CA GLN A 66 10.07 -13.85 -6.99
C GLN A 66 9.63 -13.62 -8.44
N SER A 67 8.55 -14.28 -8.89
CA SER A 67 7.98 -14.07 -10.23
C SER A 67 7.37 -12.68 -10.41
N GLN A 68 6.94 -12.04 -9.32
CA GLN A 68 6.35 -10.71 -9.31
C GLN A 68 7.41 -9.59 -9.29
N ILE A 69 8.61 -9.87 -8.76
CA ILE A 69 9.69 -8.87 -8.68
C ILE A 69 10.19 -8.50 -10.08
N GLY A 70 10.22 -7.21 -10.37
CA GLY A 70 10.76 -6.69 -11.63
C GLY A 70 9.82 -6.83 -12.82
N GLN A 71 8.56 -7.23 -12.61
CA GLN A 71 7.52 -7.10 -13.63
C GLN A 71 7.27 -5.62 -13.89
N LYS A 72 7.56 -5.16 -15.12
CA LYS A 72 7.32 -3.77 -15.50
C LYS A 72 5.82 -3.49 -15.54
N VAL A 73 5.42 -2.35 -15.00
CA VAL A 73 4.06 -1.83 -15.19
C VAL A 73 3.88 -1.49 -16.65
N ASP A 74 2.80 -1.98 -17.24
CA ASP A 74 2.39 -1.50 -18.55
C ASP A 74 1.79 -0.10 -18.42
N VAL A 75 2.53 0.89 -18.90
CA VAL A 75 2.15 2.31 -18.96
C VAL A 75 1.94 2.77 -20.41
N SER A 76 1.82 1.82 -21.35
CA SER A 76 1.73 2.11 -22.79
C SER A 76 0.54 3.00 -23.16
N GLU A 77 -0.61 2.82 -22.50
CA GLU A 77 -1.78 3.67 -22.71
C GLU A 77 -1.52 5.13 -22.33
N ILE A 78 -0.84 5.37 -21.20
CA ILE A 78 -0.46 6.70 -20.74
C ILE A 78 0.58 7.31 -21.71
N ASP A 79 1.52 6.49 -22.20
CA ASP A 79 2.48 6.94 -23.21
C ASP A 79 1.80 7.36 -24.52
N ILE A 80 0.78 6.63 -24.96
CA ILE A 80 -0.03 6.99 -26.13
C ILE A 80 -0.78 8.31 -25.88
N GLU A 81 -1.35 8.48 -24.70
CA GLU A 81 -2.05 9.71 -24.29
C GLU A 81 -1.11 10.94 -24.33
N ILE A 82 0.07 10.84 -23.71
CA ILE A 82 1.12 11.88 -23.74
C ILE A 82 1.54 12.20 -25.18
N GLN A 83 1.77 11.17 -26.00
CA GLN A 83 2.12 11.33 -27.42
C GLN A 83 1.05 12.09 -28.19
N ASN A 84 -0.23 11.79 -27.93
CA ASN A 84 -1.35 12.47 -28.57
C ASN A 84 -1.44 13.94 -28.14
N TYR A 85 -1.22 14.25 -26.86
CA TYR A 85 -1.18 15.62 -26.38
C TYR A 85 0.00 16.41 -26.94
N ARG A 86 1.21 15.83 -26.97
CA ARG A 86 2.39 16.47 -27.59
C ARG A 86 2.19 16.76 -29.08
N LYS A 87 1.50 15.87 -29.81
CA LYS A 87 1.10 16.12 -31.21
C LYS A 87 0.11 17.28 -31.33
N LYS A 88 -0.86 17.40 -30.41
CA LYS A 88 -1.80 18.54 -30.38
C LYS A 88 -1.06 19.85 -30.06
N LEU A 89 -0.20 19.85 -29.06
CA LEU A 89 0.63 20.99 -28.68
C LEU A 89 1.47 21.50 -29.85
N THR A 90 2.13 20.60 -30.58
CA THR A 90 2.92 20.95 -31.77
C THR A 90 2.06 21.64 -32.86
N LYS A 91 0.80 21.21 -33.03
CA LYS A 91 -0.12 21.85 -33.98
C LYS A 91 -0.55 23.24 -33.51
N LEU A 92 -0.82 23.40 -32.21
CA LEU A 92 -1.19 24.68 -31.61
C LEU A 92 -0.04 25.69 -31.70
N GLU A 93 1.20 25.29 -31.41
CA GLU A 93 2.39 26.14 -31.55
C GLU A 93 2.60 26.61 -33.00
N ARG A 94 2.37 25.74 -33.99
CA ARG A 94 2.37 26.15 -35.40
C ARG A 94 1.26 27.14 -35.72
N SER A 95 0.05 26.89 -35.23
CA SER A 95 -1.11 27.77 -35.43
C SER A 95 -0.87 29.14 -34.81
N LYS A 96 -0.28 29.18 -33.61
CA LYS A 96 0.15 30.38 -32.91
C LYS A 96 1.16 31.17 -33.73
N SER A 97 2.26 30.53 -34.14
CA SER A 97 3.31 31.19 -34.92
C SER A 97 2.81 31.73 -36.26
N ASN A 98 1.95 30.99 -36.96
CA ASN A 98 1.32 31.47 -38.19
C ASN A 98 0.43 32.69 -37.95
N LEU A 99 -0.37 32.67 -36.87
CA LEU A 99 -1.27 33.77 -36.55
C LEU A 99 -0.52 35.02 -36.09
N GLU A 100 0.60 34.86 -35.39
CA GLU A 100 1.52 35.96 -35.05
C GLU A 100 2.07 36.62 -36.33
N GLN A 101 2.50 35.83 -37.32
CA GLN A 101 2.95 36.35 -38.63
C GLN A 101 1.82 37.05 -39.40
N ASP A 102 0.59 36.50 -39.36
CA ASP A 102 -0.57 37.12 -40.00
C ASP A 102 -0.91 38.47 -39.37
N ILE A 103 -0.76 38.61 -38.04
CA ILE A 103 -0.95 39.88 -37.31
C ILE A 103 0.11 40.90 -37.72
N ASP A 104 1.37 40.50 -37.78
CA ASP A 104 2.49 41.38 -38.16
C ASP A 104 2.38 41.86 -39.62
N SER A 105 1.76 41.05 -40.48
CA SER A 105 1.59 41.34 -41.91
C SER A 105 0.44 42.31 -42.23
N ILE A 106 -0.30 42.81 -41.24
CA ILE A 106 -1.36 43.80 -41.47
C ILE A 106 -0.74 45.15 -41.84
N TYR A 107 -1.11 45.69 -43.00
CA TYR A 107 -0.76 47.04 -43.43
C TYR A 107 -1.51 48.12 -42.63
N ASP A 108 -0.78 49.15 -42.21
CA ASP A 108 -1.33 50.22 -41.36
C ASP A 108 -2.28 51.18 -42.10
N ASP A 109 -2.24 51.20 -43.43
CA ASP A 109 -3.12 52.01 -44.28
C ASP A 109 -4.48 51.36 -44.58
N ASP A 110 -4.68 50.11 -44.16
CA ASP A 110 -5.99 49.45 -44.23
C ASP A 110 -6.97 50.10 -43.25
N LYS A 111 -8.08 50.63 -43.78
CA LYS A 111 -9.19 51.23 -43.02
C LYS A 111 -9.68 50.36 -41.84
N ASN A 112 -9.54 49.04 -41.93
CA ASN A 112 -9.97 48.08 -40.92
C ASN A 112 -8.81 47.43 -40.14
N ALA A 113 -7.57 47.93 -40.25
CA ALA A 113 -6.37 47.34 -39.67
C ALA A 113 -6.52 47.03 -38.17
N GLU A 114 -6.90 48.01 -37.34
CA GLU A 114 -7.08 47.82 -35.90
C GLU A 114 -8.11 46.74 -35.57
N ARG A 115 -9.22 46.69 -36.32
CA ARG A 115 -10.27 45.69 -36.10
C ARG A 115 -9.76 44.28 -36.42
N LYS A 116 -8.97 44.12 -37.49
CA LYS A 116 -8.34 42.84 -37.86
C LYS A 116 -7.30 42.41 -36.83
N ARG A 117 -6.42 43.33 -36.39
CA ARG A 117 -5.44 43.06 -35.32
C ARG A 117 -6.16 42.58 -34.05
N ARG A 118 -7.23 43.26 -33.63
CA ARG A 118 -7.99 42.88 -32.43
C ARG A 118 -8.63 41.49 -32.54
N ASP A 119 -9.24 41.16 -33.67
CA ASP A 119 -9.86 39.84 -33.87
C ASP A 119 -8.83 38.71 -33.84
N MET A 120 -7.70 38.90 -34.53
CA MET A 120 -6.63 37.91 -34.52
C MET A 120 -5.95 37.77 -33.16
N ASN A 121 -5.74 38.87 -32.43
CA ASN A 121 -5.25 38.81 -31.04
C ASN A 121 -6.20 38.03 -30.12
N ASN A 122 -7.52 38.19 -30.27
CA ASN A 122 -8.49 37.40 -29.50
C ASN A 122 -8.41 35.91 -29.84
N ARG A 123 -8.18 35.56 -31.11
CA ARG A 123 -7.95 34.17 -31.53
C ARG A 123 -6.62 33.63 -31.00
N LEU A 124 -5.58 34.46 -30.99
CA LEU A 124 -4.27 34.11 -30.45
C LEU A 124 -4.36 33.80 -28.95
N ASN A 125 -5.10 34.62 -28.18
CA ASN A 125 -5.35 34.36 -26.76
C ASN A 125 -6.01 33.01 -26.52
N LYS A 126 -6.99 32.61 -27.34
CA LYS A 126 -7.61 31.28 -27.25
C LYS A 126 -6.60 30.16 -27.53
N ILE A 127 -5.71 30.36 -28.50
CA ILE A 127 -4.64 29.38 -28.77
C ILE A 127 -3.71 29.26 -27.55
N TYR A 128 -3.37 30.36 -26.89
CA TYR A 128 -2.60 30.33 -25.64
C TYR A 128 -3.34 29.58 -24.52
N GLU A 129 -4.64 29.85 -24.31
CA GLU A 129 -5.46 29.12 -23.33
C GLU A 129 -5.49 27.61 -23.62
N GLU A 130 -5.63 27.22 -24.89
CA GLU A 130 -5.59 25.81 -25.31
C GLU A 130 -4.21 25.18 -25.10
N ILE A 131 -3.12 25.92 -25.37
CA ILE A 131 -1.75 25.46 -25.11
C ILE A 131 -1.58 25.13 -23.63
N TYR A 132 -1.91 26.07 -22.73
CA TYR A 132 -1.80 25.85 -21.29
C TYR A 132 -2.62 24.64 -20.82
N SER A 133 -3.85 24.49 -21.33
CA SER A 133 -4.69 23.34 -20.99
C SER A 133 -4.07 22.00 -21.42
N ILE A 134 -3.43 21.95 -22.58
CA ILE A 134 -2.75 20.74 -23.07
C ILE A 134 -1.47 20.46 -22.28
N GLU A 135 -0.71 21.49 -21.89
CA GLU A 135 0.47 21.34 -21.03
C GLU A 135 0.11 20.81 -19.63
N ASP A 136 -0.98 21.29 -19.04
CA ASP A 136 -1.52 20.77 -17.79
C ASP A 136 -1.90 19.29 -17.93
N GLN A 137 -2.56 18.92 -19.03
CA GLN A 137 -2.91 17.52 -19.31
C GLN A 137 -1.69 16.61 -19.48
N ILE A 138 -0.63 17.10 -20.14
CA ILE A 138 0.64 16.36 -20.24
C ILE A 138 1.25 16.16 -18.85
N THR A 139 1.28 17.22 -18.04
CA THR A 139 1.84 17.17 -16.69
C THR A 139 1.09 16.17 -15.81
N ASP A 140 -0.24 16.16 -15.86
CA ASP A 140 -1.06 15.17 -15.14
C ASP A 140 -0.76 13.74 -15.59
N CYS A 141 -0.66 13.49 -16.90
CA CYS A 141 -0.32 12.18 -17.43
C CYS A 141 1.07 11.72 -16.96
N GLU A 142 2.07 12.61 -16.98
CA GLU A 142 3.42 12.33 -16.53
C GLU A 142 3.46 12.02 -15.02
N MET A 143 2.68 12.75 -14.20
CA MET A 143 2.53 12.45 -12.77
C MET A 143 1.86 11.09 -12.53
N ARG A 144 0.80 10.77 -13.28
CA ARG A 144 0.14 9.45 -13.21
C ARG A 144 1.09 8.32 -13.57
N LYS A 145 1.88 8.49 -14.63
CA LYS A 145 2.92 7.52 -15.04
C LYS A 145 3.96 7.32 -13.94
N ALA A 146 4.54 8.40 -13.42
CA ALA A 146 5.56 8.33 -12.37
C ALA A 146 5.02 7.66 -11.09
N SER A 147 3.77 7.95 -10.72
CA SER A 147 3.10 7.31 -9.58
C SER A 147 2.92 5.80 -9.80
N ALA A 148 2.49 5.37 -10.99
CA ALA A 148 2.34 3.95 -11.32
C ALA A 148 3.68 3.19 -11.25
N GLU A 149 4.74 3.78 -11.78
CA GLU A 149 6.10 3.22 -11.73
C GLU A 149 6.64 3.16 -10.29
N GLN A 150 6.46 4.23 -9.50
CA GLN A 150 6.90 4.31 -8.11
C GLN A 150 6.18 3.30 -7.21
N ASN A 151 4.89 3.08 -7.42
CA ASN A 151 4.11 2.09 -6.69
C ASN A 151 4.66 0.68 -6.90
N THR A 152 5.09 0.35 -8.12
CA THR A 152 5.68 -0.96 -8.43
C THR A 152 7.08 -1.10 -7.86
N LEU A 153 7.91 -0.06 -7.90
CA LEU A 153 9.20 -0.06 -7.20
C LEU A 153 9.02 -0.30 -5.69
N THR A 154 7.98 0.29 -5.10
CA THR A 154 7.66 0.10 -3.69
C THR A 154 7.25 -1.34 -3.39
N LYS A 155 6.41 -1.95 -4.24
CA LYS A 155 6.05 -3.38 -4.14
C LYS A 155 7.27 -4.29 -4.25
N ASP A 156 8.14 -4.05 -5.23
CA ASP A 156 9.39 -4.81 -5.40
C ASP A 156 10.27 -4.77 -4.16
N ASN A 157 10.37 -3.61 -3.51
CA ASN A 157 11.14 -3.46 -2.28
C ASN A 157 10.52 -4.23 -1.12
N VAL A 158 9.20 -4.23 -0.99
CA VAL A 158 8.48 -5.07 -0.01
C VAL A 158 8.77 -6.54 -0.26
N TYR A 159 8.65 -7.00 -1.50
CA TYR A 159 8.92 -8.39 -1.88
C TYR A 159 10.37 -8.81 -1.60
N LYS A 160 11.34 -7.96 -1.92
CA LYS A 160 12.75 -8.20 -1.55
C LYS A 160 12.96 -8.29 -0.05
N MET A 161 12.25 -7.47 0.74
CA MET A 161 12.30 -7.56 2.21
C MET A 161 11.67 -8.86 2.72
N LEU A 162 10.59 -9.35 2.11
CA LEU A 162 9.99 -10.64 2.46
C LEU A 162 11.00 -11.78 2.29
N LEU A 163 11.75 -11.83 1.18
CA LEU A 163 12.75 -12.89 0.92
C LEU A 163 13.86 -12.97 1.97
N VAL A 164 14.12 -11.89 2.72
CA VAL A 164 15.13 -11.86 3.79
C VAL A 164 14.52 -11.65 5.18
N PHE A 165 13.19 -11.73 5.30
CA PHE A 165 12.46 -11.40 6.53
C PHE A 165 13.04 -12.14 7.74
N ASP A 166 13.21 -13.46 7.64
CA ASP A 166 13.72 -14.31 8.72
C ASP A 166 15.15 -13.92 9.17
N LYS A 167 15.95 -13.33 8.28
CA LYS A 167 17.34 -12.91 8.58
C LYS A 167 17.44 -11.54 9.25
N ILE A 168 16.48 -10.66 8.98
CA ILE A 168 16.51 -9.26 9.41
C ILE A 168 15.56 -8.99 10.58
N PHE A 169 14.43 -9.69 10.65
CA PHE A 169 13.36 -9.40 11.60
C PHE A 169 13.88 -9.44 13.04
N ASP A 170 14.61 -10.51 13.42
CA ASP A 170 15.10 -10.69 14.78
C ASP A 170 16.18 -9.65 15.17
N LYS A 171 16.81 -8.99 14.19
CA LYS A 171 17.82 -7.94 14.39
C LYS A 171 17.24 -6.52 14.46
N MET A 172 15.96 -6.35 14.11
CA MET A 172 15.28 -5.05 14.20
C MET A 172 14.94 -4.69 15.65
N ASN A 173 14.90 -3.39 15.95
CA ASN A 173 14.34 -2.91 17.21
C ASN A 173 12.81 -3.07 17.21
N ASP A 174 12.19 -2.99 18.39
CA ASP A 174 10.75 -3.24 18.55
C ASP A 174 9.87 -2.25 17.77
N ALA A 175 10.32 -0.99 17.60
CA ALA A 175 9.57 0.00 16.84
C ALA A 175 9.54 -0.32 15.34
N ASP A 176 10.67 -0.76 14.78
CA ASP A 176 10.76 -1.14 13.37
C ASP A 176 10.06 -2.47 13.09
N LYS A 177 10.15 -3.44 14.01
CA LYS A 177 9.35 -4.68 13.96
C LYS A 177 7.86 -4.37 13.87
N ARG A 178 7.37 -3.47 14.73
CA ARG A 178 5.96 -3.07 14.75
C ARG A 178 5.54 -2.43 13.43
N LYS A 179 6.32 -1.48 12.91
CA LYS A 179 6.03 -0.83 11.62
C LYS A 179 6.00 -1.83 10.46
N LEU A 180 6.93 -2.78 10.46
CA LEU A 180 6.99 -3.81 9.42
C LEU A 180 5.73 -4.68 9.46
N ILE A 181 5.34 -5.18 10.64
CA ILE A 181 4.11 -5.96 10.81
C ILE A 181 2.87 -5.15 10.41
N GLU A 182 2.77 -3.88 10.82
CA GLU A 182 1.68 -2.97 10.44
C GLU A 182 1.62 -2.73 8.92
N SER A 183 2.76 -2.72 8.23
CA SER A 183 2.81 -2.56 6.77
C SER A 183 2.44 -3.83 5.99
N MET A 184 2.62 -5.00 6.60
CA MET A 184 2.42 -6.29 5.94
C MET A 184 1.01 -6.85 6.15
N ILE A 185 0.32 -6.47 7.22
CA ILE A 185 -0.91 -7.12 7.66
C ILE A 185 -2.08 -6.14 7.60
N LEU A 186 -3.10 -6.49 6.81
CA LEU A 186 -4.35 -5.73 6.72
C LEU A 186 -5.30 -6.07 7.86
N GLU A 187 -5.45 -7.36 8.17
CA GLU A 187 -6.44 -7.83 9.13
C GLU A 187 -5.96 -9.12 9.79
N VAL A 188 -6.15 -9.22 11.10
CA VAL A 188 -5.99 -10.48 11.85
C VAL A 188 -7.35 -10.85 12.42
N GLN A 189 -7.88 -11.98 11.98
CA GLN A 189 -9.11 -12.56 12.51
C GLN A 189 -8.76 -13.59 13.57
N LEU A 190 -9.41 -13.50 14.72
CA LEU A 190 -9.21 -14.45 15.83
C LEU A 190 -10.36 -15.44 15.91
N HIS A 191 -10.07 -16.63 16.41
CA HIS A 191 -11.10 -17.57 16.85
C HIS A 191 -11.92 -16.97 18.01
N PRO A 192 -13.14 -17.48 18.27
CA PRO A 192 -13.93 -17.08 19.43
C PRO A 192 -13.11 -17.23 20.71
N LYS A 193 -13.24 -16.27 21.63
CA LYS A 193 -12.42 -16.25 22.86
C LYS A 193 -12.47 -17.55 23.65
N GLU A 194 -13.63 -18.21 23.64
CA GLU A 194 -13.87 -19.47 24.34
C GLU A 194 -12.89 -20.58 23.93
N THR A 195 -12.23 -20.44 22.77
CA THR A 195 -11.24 -21.38 22.25
C THR A 195 -9.78 -21.03 22.59
N TRP A 196 -9.54 -19.85 23.18
CA TRP A 196 -8.18 -19.39 23.48
C TRP A 196 -7.65 -20.11 24.71
N GLU A 197 -6.75 -21.07 24.49
CA GLU A 197 -6.04 -21.81 25.52
C GLU A 197 -4.53 -21.63 25.36
N GLU A 198 -3.80 -21.78 26.46
CA GLU A 198 -2.34 -21.66 26.44
C GLU A 198 -1.73 -22.76 25.58
N GLY A 199 -1.03 -22.36 24.52
CA GLY A 199 -0.43 -23.28 23.54
C GLY A 199 -1.32 -23.62 22.34
N LYS A 200 -2.52 -23.03 22.20
CA LYS A 200 -3.31 -23.05 20.96
C LYS A 200 -3.17 -21.73 20.22
N ASN A 201 -3.17 -21.75 18.89
CA ASN A 201 -3.11 -20.52 18.12
C ASN A 201 -4.47 -19.79 18.15
N PRO A 202 -4.54 -18.54 18.64
CA PRO A 202 -5.79 -17.76 18.67
C PRO A 202 -6.18 -17.21 17.29
N ILE A 203 -5.30 -17.27 16.29
CA ILE A 203 -5.49 -16.73 14.95
C ILE A 203 -6.30 -17.69 14.10
N LYS A 204 -7.41 -17.18 13.56
CA LYS A 204 -8.23 -17.86 12.55
C LYS A 204 -7.70 -17.61 11.14
N GLU A 205 -7.30 -16.37 10.85
CA GLU A 205 -6.86 -15.93 9.53
C GLU A 205 -6.06 -14.64 9.61
N ILE A 206 -5.03 -14.52 8.76
CA ILE A 206 -4.29 -13.28 8.54
C ILE A 206 -4.49 -12.87 7.09
N LYS A 207 -4.96 -11.64 6.87
CA LYS A 207 -4.98 -11.03 5.54
C LYS A 207 -3.77 -10.13 5.38
N TYR A 208 -2.96 -10.43 4.37
CA TYR A 208 -1.76 -9.67 4.06
C TYR A 208 -2.05 -8.50 3.10
N ALA A 209 -1.21 -7.48 3.15
CA ALA A 209 -1.23 -6.33 2.24
C ALA A 209 -0.70 -6.65 0.84
N PHE A 210 -0.26 -7.89 0.63
CA PHE A 210 0.23 -8.45 -0.62
C PHE A 210 -0.54 -9.73 -0.96
N PRO A 211 -0.61 -10.09 -2.25
CA PRO A 211 -1.29 -11.31 -2.68
C PRO A 211 -0.59 -12.56 -2.14
N VAL A 212 -1.37 -13.50 -1.64
CA VAL A 212 -0.95 -14.85 -1.26
C VAL A 212 -1.94 -15.81 -1.91
N SER A 213 -1.44 -16.86 -2.57
CA SER A 213 -2.27 -17.89 -3.22
C SER A 213 -3.05 -18.71 -2.19
N ASP A 214 -4.27 -19.14 -2.55
CA ASP A 214 -5.12 -19.94 -1.68
C ASP A 214 -4.43 -21.28 -1.33
N GLU A 215 -3.70 -21.87 -2.28
CA GLU A 215 -2.93 -23.10 -2.06
C GLU A 215 -1.85 -22.93 -0.97
N VAL A 216 -1.15 -21.78 -0.96
CA VAL A 216 -0.15 -21.47 0.07
C VAL A 216 -0.83 -21.26 1.42
N MET A 217 -1.97 -20.56 1.46
CA MET A 217 -2.72 -20.33 2.69
C MET A 217 -3.28 -21.62 3.28
N ASP A 218 -3.78 -22.53 2.45
CA ASP A 218 -4.29 -23.83 2.88
C ASP A 218 -3.16 -24.73 3.40
N ALA A 219 -2.03 -24.81 2.68
CA ALA A 219 -0.85 -25.53 3.15
C ALA A 219 -0.33 -25.00 4.49
N LEU A 220 -0.40 -23.69 4.74
CA LEU A 220 -0.04 -23.10 6.03
C LEU A 220 -1.01 -23.51 7.14
N ARG A 221 -2.32 -23.52 6.87
CA ARG A 221 -3.33 -23.97 7.86
C ARG A 221 -3.11 -25.42 8.27
N GLU A 222 -2.82 -26.32 7.32
CA GLU A 222 -2.54 -27.73 7.59
C GLU A 222 -1.24 -27.93 8.40
N ASN A 223 -0.20 -27.17 8.08
CA ASN A 223 1.06 -27.19 8.83
C ASN A 223 0.88 -26.70 10.27
N VAL A 224 0.12 -25.63 10.50
CA VAL A 224 -0.18 -25.16 11.87
C VAL A 224 -0.99 -26.21 12.65
N ALA A 225 -2.00 -26.83 12.04
CA ALA A 225 -2.80 -27.88 12.67
C ALA A 225 -1.97 -29.14 13.02
N SER A 226 -1.00 -29.52 12.18
CA SER A 226 -0.11 -30.65 12.44
C SER A 226 0.93 -30.37 13.53
N VAL A 227 1.47 -29.15 13.60
CA VAL A 227 2.38 -28.73 14.68
C VAL A 227 1.66 -28.73 16.03
N GLU A 228 0.41 -28.22 16.08
CA GLU A 228 -0.41 -28.30 17.30
C GLU A 228 -0.63 -29.74 17.75
N THR A 229 -0.88 -30.67 16.82
CA THR A 229 -1.07 -32.09 17.11
C THR A 229 0.21 -32.76 17.64
N CYS A 230 1.37 -32.48 17.03
CA CYS A 230 2.65 -33.03 17.49
C CYS A 230 3.07 -32.49 18.87
N VAL A 231 2.86 -31.19 19.13
CA VAL A 231 3.17 -30.58 20.44
C VAL A 231 2.25 -31.16 21.53
N LEU A 232 0.96 -31.34 21.26
CA LEU A 232 0.03 -31.97 22.20
C LEU A 232 0.43 -33.42 22.53
N LEU A 233 0.86 -34.20 21.55
CA LEU A 233 1.35 -35.57 21.77
C LEU A 233 2.64 -35.59 22.61
N SER A 234 3.56 -34.65 22.39
CA SER A 234 4.80 -34.57 23.17
C SER A 234 4.58 -34.19 24.65
N LYS A 235 3.48 -33.48 24.95
CA LYS A 235 3.09 -33.11 26.33
C LYS A 235 2.30 -34.21 27.05
N LEU A 236 1.69 -35.15 26.32
CA LEU A 236 0.99 -36.32 26.87
C LEU A 236 1.93 -37.52 27.10
N GLY A 237 3.13 -37.48 26.55
CA GLY A 237 4.14 -38.54 26.64
C GLY A 237 5.23 -38.33 27.71
N GLN A 238 5.03 -37.41 28.66
CA GLN A 238 5.91 -37.22 29.84
C GLN A 238 5.15 -37.51 31.14
#